data_AF-A0AAX6E8X7-F1
#
_entry.id   AF-A0AAX6E8X7-F1
#
_cell.length_a   1.000
_cell.length_b   1.000
_cell.length_c   1.000
_cell.angle_alpha   90.00
_cell.angle_beta   90.00
_cell.angle_gamma   90.00
#
_symmetry.space_group_name_H-M   'P 1'
#
loop_
_entity.id
_entity.type
_entity.pdbx_description
1 polymer ?
#
loop_
_entity_poly.entity_id
_entity_poly.type
_entity_poly.pdbx_seq_one_letter_code
_entity_poly.pdbx_strand_id
1 'polypeptide(L)'
;MDEDMVSMDPIEFHSEEEPYRDRIHSYQRRTWLTEAVQTCIGQLNGISIAIGVMDFQFMGGSMGSVVGEKITRLIEYATNRSLLVIIVCASGGARMQEGSLSLMQMAKYLLFHLIINQIKSYSTYQSLHLLQPVE
;
A
#
# COMPACT_ATOMS: atom_id res chain seq x y z
N MET A 1 7.22 -2.77 8.15
CA MET A 1 6.27 -3.83 8.55
C MET A 1 6.25 -4.87 7.44
N ASP A 2 6.17 -6.16 7.77
CA ASP A 2 6.12 -7.24 6.77
C ASP A 2 7.29 -7.20 5.77
N GLU A 3 8.52 -6.99 6.27
CA GLU A 3 9.73 -6.86 5.44
C GLU A 3 9.98 -8.12 4.63
N ASP A 4 9.72 -9.30 5.19
CA ASP A 4 9.98 -10.61 4.55
C ASP A 4 8.96 -11.00 3.46
N MET A 5 7.90 -10.19 3.24
CA MET A 5 6.87 -10.53 2.25
C MET A 5 7.38 -10.25 0.84
N VAL A 6 7.39 -11.30 0.01
CA VAL A 6 7.92 -11.33 -1.36
C VAL A 6 6.86 -11.82 -2.37
N SER A 7 6.87 -11.26 -3.58
CA SER A 7 5.95 -11.68 -4.64
C SER A 7 6.23 -13.10 -5.11
N MET A 8 5.15 -13.83 -5.38
CA MET A 8 5.19 -15.14 -6.03
C MET A 8 4.74 -15.01 -7.49
N ASP A 9 4.86 -16.09 -8.26
CA ASP A 9 4.35 -16.20 -9.62
C ASP A 9 3.07 -17.06 -9.63
N PRO A 10 1.88 -16.45 -9.41
CA PRO A 10 0.63 -17.18 -9.25
C PRO A 10 0.01 -17.67 -10.56
N ILE A 11 0.38 -17.08 -11.69
CA ILE A 11 -0.17 -17.41 -13.01
C ILE A 11 0.84 -18.10 -13.91
N GLU A 12 2.01 -18.48 -13.36
CA GLU A 12 3.13 -19.06 -14.10
C GLU A 12 3.43 -18.25 -15.37
N PHE A 13 3.67 -16.94 -15.18
CA PHE A 13 3.78 -16.02 -16.29
C PHE A 13 4.96 -16.36 -17.19
N HIS A 14 4.65 -16.92 -18.36
CA HIS A 14 5.64 -17.24 -19.39
C HIS A 14 5.98 -15.99 -20.20
N SER A 15 7.23 -15.54 -20.10
CA SER A 15 7.80 -14.54 -21.00
C SER A 15 8.90 -15.17 -21.83
N GLU A 16 9.07 -14.72 -23.08
CA GLU A 16 10.13 -15.19 -23.98
C GLU A 16 11.53 -14.74 -23.54
N GLU A 17 11.61 -13.72 -22.68
CA GLU A 17 12.88 -13.10 -22.26
C GLU A 17 13.40 -13.67 -20.93
N GLU A 18 12.61 -13.58 -19.85
CA GLU A 18 13.03 -13.98 -18.50
C GLU A 18 11.81 -14.43 -17.66
N PRO A 19 11.90 -15.54 -16.91
CA PRO A 19 10.85 -15.95 -15.98
C PRO A 19 10.53 -14.85 -14.95
N TYR A 20 9.26 -14.69 -14.58
CA TYR A 20 8.84 -13.63 -13.66
C TYR A 20 9.56 -13.68 -12.30
N ARG A 21 9.79 -14.89 -11.76
CA ARG A 21 10.54 -15.10 -10.51
C ARG A 21 11.98 -14.58 -10.60
N ASP A 22 12.68 -14.90 -11.68
CA ASP A 22 14.07 -14.47 -11.88
C ASP A 22 14.16 -12.96 -12.02
N ARG A 23 13.16 -12.38 -12.70
CA ARG A 23 13.02 -10.93 -12.83
C ARG A 23 12.81 -10.26 -11.47
N ILE A 24 11.94 -10.79 -10.61
CA ILE A 24 11.78 -10.31 -9.22
C ILE A 24 13.13 -10.35 -8.49
N HIS A 25 13.82 -11.50 -8.51
CA HIS A 25 15.12 -11.64 -7.85
C HIS A 25 16.21 -10.70 -8.40
N SER A 26 16.17 -10.42 -9.70
CA SER A 26 17.05 -9.43 -10.34
C SER A 26 16.81 -8.03 -9.77
N TYR A 27 15.55 -7.60 -9.67
CA TYR A 27 15.20 -6.30 -9.07
C TYR A 27 15.53 -6.25 -7.57
N GLN A 28 15.22 -7.31 -6.81
CA GLN A 28 15.57 -7.39 -5.38
C GLN A 28 17.07 -7.23 -5.15
N ARG A 29 17.92 -7.88 -5.96
CA ARG A 29 19.39 -7.73 -5.88
C ARG A 29 19.87 -6.33 -6.26
N ARG A 30 19.18 -5.65 -7.18
CA ARG A 30 19.55 -4.31 -7.65
C ARG A 30 19.14 -3.21 -6.67
N THR A 31 17.95 -3.28 -6.12
CA THR A 31 17.38 -2.22 -5.26
C THR A 31 17.56 -2.51 -3.78
N TRP A 32 17.92 -3.73 -3.40
CA TRP A 32 17.96 -4.21 -2.01
C TRP A 32 16.60 -4.18 -1.32
N LEU A 33 15.52 -4.09 -2.10
CA LEU A 33 14.15 -4.09 -1.60
C LEU A 33 13.52 -5.45 -1.87
N THR A 34 12.70 -5.91 -0.93
CA THR A 34 11.92 -7.13 -1.12
C THR A 34 10.81 -6.95 -2.16
N GLU A 35 10.29 -5.72 -2.28
CA GLU A 35 9.19 -5.36 -3.18
C GLU A 35 9.15 -3.83 -3.44
N ALA A 36 8.32 -3.38 -4.37
CA ALA A 36 8.12 -1.99 -4.78
C ALA A 36 7.50 -1.05 -3.74
N VAL A 37 7.28 -1.50 -2.51
CA VAL A 37 6.81 -0.65 -1.42
C VAL A 37 7.52 -1.00 -0.12
N GLN A 38 7.92 0.04 0.59
CA GLN A 38 8.41 -0.04 1.97
C GLN A 38 7.40 0.61 2.90
N THR A 39 7.15 -0.01 4.05
CA THR A 39 6.21 0.50 5.04
C THR A 39 6.90 0.62 6.39
N CYS A 40 6.70 1.74 7.09
CA CYS A 40 7.21 1.93 8.43
C CYS A 40 6.26 2.78 9.29
N ILE A 41 6.52 2.74 10.59
CA ILE A 41 5.86 3.58 11.59
C ILE A 41 6.92 4.51 12.13
N GLY A 42 6.59 5.79 12.26
CA GLY A 42 7.53 6.79 12.76
C GLY A 42 6.81 7.91 13.49
N GLN A 43 7.55 8.96 13.78
CA GLN A 43 7.00 10.21 14.31
C GLN A 43 7.43 11.38 13.43
N LEU A 44 6.49 12.28 13.16
CA LEU A 44 6.75 13.54 12.49
C LEU A 44 6.30 14.66 13.42
N ASN A 45 7.24 15.47 13.92
CA ASN A 45 6.97 16.54 14.89
C ASN A 45 6.18 16.07 16.13
N GLY A 46 6.48 14.87 16.63
CA GLY A 46 5.78 14.27 17.78
C GLY A 46 4.44 13.60 17.45
N ILE A 47 3.96 13.69 16.20
CA ILE A 47 2.76 13.00 15.74
C ILE A 47 3.16 11.61 15.24
N SER A 48 2.56 10.57 15.80
CA SER A 48 2.80 9.20 15.32
C SER A 48 2.15 8.99 13.95
N ILE A 49 2.95 8.53 12.99
CA ILE A 49 2.54 8.34 11.60
C ILE A 49 2.83 6.91 11.14
N ALA A 50 2.01 6.43 10.22
CA ALA A 50 2.23 5.24 9.42
C ALA A 50 2.54 5.70 7.99
N ILE A 51 3.70 5.33 7.45
CA ILE A 51 4.14 5.76 6.13
C ILE A 51 4.45 4.58 5.22
N GLY A 52 3.98 4.65 3.98
CA GLY A 52 4.30 3.74 2.89
C GLY A 52 4.96 4.51 1.75
N VAL A 53 6.12 4.06 1.28
CA VAL A 53 6.85 4.68 0.18
C VAL A 53 7.03 3.67 -0.94
N MET A 54 6.49 3.98 -2.11
CA MET A 54 6.67 3.16 -3.30
C MET A 54 7.96 3.52 -4.03
N ASP A 55 8.69 2.53 -4.54
CA ASP A 55 9.93 2.73 -5.28
C ASP A 55 9.76 2.34 -6.76
N PHE A 56 9.89 3.33 -7.64
CA PHE A 56 9.76 3.14 -9.08
C PHE A 56 10.87 2.26 -9.67
N GLN A 57 12.05 2.21 -9.03
CA GLN A 57 13.17 1.39 -9.50
C GLN A 57 12.85 -0.10 -9.45
N PHE A 58 11.95 -0.52 -8.55
CA PHE A 58 11.50 -1.90 -8.46
C PHE A 58 10.34 -2.13 -9.43
N MET A 59 10.62 -2.73 -10.59
CA MET A 59 9.62 -3.07 -11.61
C MET A 59 8.67 -1.91 -11.98
N GLY A 60 9.19 -0.67 -12.05
CA GLY A 60 8.39 0.51 -12.37
C GLY A 60 7.43 0.92 -11.26
N GLY A 61 7.67 0.48 -10.02
CA GLY A 61 6.76 0.69 -8.89
C GLY A 61 5.40 0.02 -9.10
N SER A 62 5.31 -0.96 -10.00
CA SER A 62 4.03 -1.55 -10.40
C SER A 62 3.34 -2.23 -9.22
N MET A 63 2.03 -2.18 -9.18
CA MET A 63 1.23 -2.68 -8.07
C MET A 63 0.91 -4.16 -8.26
N GLY A 64 1.63 -5.03 -7.54
CA GLY A 64 1.32 -6.45 -7.39
C GLY A 64 0.58 -6.76 -6.08
N SER A 65 0.31 -8.03 -5.84
CA SER A 65 -0.41 -8.55 -4.67
C SER A 65 0.27 -8.17 -3.36
N VAL A 66 1.60 -8.29 -3.30
CA VAL A 66 2.37 -7.94 -2.10
C VAL A 66 2.36 -6.45 -1.81
N VAL A 67 2.44 -5.61 -2.85
CA VAL A 67 2.31 -4.15 -2.69
C VAL A 67 0.94 -3.82 -2.09
N GLY A 68 -0.14 -4.35 -2.67
CA GLY A 68 -1.50 -4.15 -2.17
C GLY A 68 -1.68 -4.62 -0.72
N GLU A 69 -1.12 -5.77 -0.37
CA GLU A 69 -1.20 -6.33 0.97
C GLU A 69 -0.42 -5.51 2.01
N LYS A 70 0.83 -5.11 1.72
CA LYS A 70 1.65 -4.29 2.63
C LYS A 70 0.97 -2.96 2.95
N ILE A 71 0.39 -2.30 1.94
CA ILE A 71 -0.33 -1.05 2.20
C ILE A 71 -1.64 -1.31 2.94
N THR A 72 -2.37 -2.37 2.63
CA THR A 72 -3.58 -2.72 3.38
C THR A 72 -3.28 -2.86 4.87
N ARG A 73 -2.26 -3.65 5.21
CA ARG A 73 -1.85 -3.85 6.62
C ARG A 73 -1.44 -2.55 7.28
N LEU A 74 -0.72 -1.68 6.56
CA LEU A 74 -0.35 -0.36 7.06
C LEU A 74 -1.59 0.50 7.38
N ILE A 75 -2.57 0.51 6.49
CA ILE A 75 -3.82 1.26 6.66
C ILE A 75 -4.65 0.68 7.82
N GLU A 76 -4.82 -0.64 7.89
CA GLU A 76 -5.55 -1.31 8.97
C GLU A 76 -4.89 -1.04 10.32
N TYR A 77 -3.56 -1.16 10.40
CA TYR A 77 -2.80 -0.86 11.60
C TYR A 77 -2.98 0.60 12.03
N ALA A 78 -2.86 1.54 11.09
CA ALA A 78 -3.03 2.95 11.37
C ALA A 78 -4.46 3.29 11.78
N THR A 79 -5.47 2.66 11.17
CA THR A 79 -6.89 2.83 11.50
C THR A 79 -7.15 2.34 12.93
N ASN A 80 -6.64 1.17 13.31
CA ASN A 80 -6.79 0.61 14.66
C ASN A 80 -6.11 1.46 15.75
N ARG A 81 -5.09 2.24 15.39
CA ARG A 81 -4.32 3.07 16.33
C ARG A 81 -4.55 4.57 16.15
N SER A 82 -5.52 4.95 15.31
CA SER A 82 -5.80 6.34 14.95
C SER A 82 -4.55 7.13 14.55
N LEU A 83 -3.65 6.51 13.78
CA LEU A 83 -2.43 7.13 13.28
C LEU A 83 -2.68 7.85 11.96
N LEU A 84 -1.92 8.92 11.71
CA LEU A 84 -1.90 9.56 10.39
C LEU A 84 -1.21 8.63 9.39
N VAL A 85 -1.90 8.36 8.27
CA VAL A 85 -1.35 7.57 7.15
C VAL A 85 -0.81 8.49 6.07
N ILE A 86 0.42 8.25 5.64
CA ILE A 86 1.05 8.91 4.49
C ILE A 86 1.47 7.83 3.49
N ILE A 87 1.03 7.95 2.24
CA ILE A 87 1.45 7.05 1.17
C ILE A 87 2.07 7.88 0.06
N VAL A 88 3.34 7.62 -0.24
CA VAL A 88 4.07 8.23 -1.35
C VAL A 88 3.99 7.28 -2.53
N CYS A 89 3.15 7.65 -3.51
CA CYS A 89 2.88 6.82 -4.67
C CYS A 89 3.85 7.15 -5.81
N ALA A 90 4.60 6.15 -6.26
CA ALA A 90 5.40 6.18 -7.47
C ALA A 90 5.19 4.84 -8.19
N SER A 91 4.30 4.82 -9.18
CA SER A 91 3.88 3.58 -9.84
C SER A 91 3.55 3.80 -11.31
N GLY A 92 3.98 2.85 -12.15
CA GLY A 92 3.59 2.76 -13.56
C GLY A 92 2.26 2.04 -13.81
N GLY A 93 1.55 1.59 -12.77
CA GLY A 93 0.24 0.92 -12.88
C GLY A 93 0.23 -0.50 -12.29
N ALA A 94 -0.72 -1.33 -12.71
CA ALA A 94 -0.87 -2.71 -12.24
C ALA A 94 0.25 -3.63 -12.75
N ARG A 95 0.65 -4.62 -11.94
CA ARG A 95 1.66 -5.59 -12.35
C ARG A 95 1.06 -6.69 -13.23
N MET A 96 1.22 -6.56 -14.54
CA MET A 96 0.62 -7.47 -15.53
C MET A 96 1.00 -8.95 -15.31
N GLN A 97 2.18 -9.21 -14.75
CA GLN A 97 2.69 -10.55 -14.46
C GLN A 97 1.88 -11.30 -13.40
N GLU A 98 1.04 -10.61 -12.62
CA GLU A 98 0.11 -11.27 -11.68
C GLU A 98 -1.35 -11.20 -12.17
N GLY A 99 -1.58 -10.69 -13.39
CA GLY A 99 -2.88 -10.67 -14.05
C GLY A 99 -3.96 -9.92 -13.27
N SER A 100 -5.13 -10.56 -13.11
CA SER A 100 -6.29 -9.97 -12.41
C SER A 100 -6.03 -9.68 -10.93
N LEU A 101 -5.07 -10.37 -10.29
CA LEU A 101 -4.74 -10.14 -8.88
C LEU A 101 -4.22 -8.73 -8.65
N SER A 102 -3.39 -8.21 -9.56
CA SER A 102 -2.90 -6.84 -9.52
C SER A 102 -4.02 -5.81 -9.67
N LEU A 103 -5.01 -6.09 -10.52
CA LEU A 103 -6.17 -5.21 -10.71
C LEU A 103 -7.02 -5.15 -9.44
N MET A 104 -7.24 -6.29 -8.77
CA MET A 104 -7.98 -6.33 -7.51
C MET A 104 -7.32 -5.49 -6.41
N GLN A 105 -5.99 -5.38 -6.41
CA GLN A 105 -5.30 -4.52 -5.43
C GLN A 105 -5.62 -3.04 -5.61
N MET A 106 -5.81 -2.57 -6.85
CA MET A 106 -6.23 -1.19 -7.11
C MET A 106 -7.63 -0.92 -6.54
N ALA A 107 -8.56 -1.88 -6.71
CA ALA A 107 -9.90 -1.78 -6.14
C ALA A 107 -9.88 -1.76 -4.61
N LYS A 108 -9.04 -2.61 -4.00
CA LYS A 108 -8.82 -2.66 -2.54
C LYS A 108 -8.38 -1.29 -2.01
N TYR A 109 -7.43 -0.66 -2.69
CA TYR A 109 -6.96 0.68 -2.37
C TYR A 109 -8.05 1.75 -2.39
N LEU A 110 -8.85 1.76 -3.47
CA LEU A 110 -9.94 2.71 -3.62
C LEU A 110 -10.97 2.56 -2.49
N LEU A 111 -11.28 1.32 -2.11
CA LEU A 111 -12.20 1.03 -1.01
C LEU A 111 -11.68 1.58 0.32
N PHE A 112 -10.41 1.34 0.65
CA PHE A 112 -9.82 1.88 1.88
C PHE A 112 -9.81 3.41 1.91
N HIS A 113 -9.49 4.05 0.78
CA HIS A 113 -9.56 5.50 0.69
C HIS A 113 -10.97 6.03 0.97
N LEU A 114 -12.00 5.41 0.39
CA LEU A 114 -13.40 5.76 0.65
C LEU A 114 -13.79 5.56 2.11
N ILE A 115 -13.42 4.43 2.71
CA ILE A 115 -13.72 4.13 4.12
C ILE A 115 -13.08 5.17 5.05
N ILE A 116 -11.80 5.49 4.83
CA ILE A 116 -11.09 6.50 5.64
C ILE A 116 -11.77 7.87 5.51
N ASN A 117 -12.19 8.26 4.31
CA ASN A 117 -12.91 9.52 4.10
C ASN A 117 -14.27 9.51 4.80
N GLN A 118 -15.02 8.40 4.75
CA GLN A 118 -16.29 8.27 5.47
C GLN A 118 -16.09 8.36 6.99
N ILE A 119 -15.08 7.69 7.54
CA ILE A 119 -14.75 7.74 8.98
C ILE A 119 -14.37 9.16 9.39
N LYS A 120 -13.53 9.85 8.60
CA LYS A 120 -13.18 11.26 8.86
C LYS A 120 -14.41 12.17 8.83
N SER A 121 -15.28 12.01 7.82
CA SER A 121 -16.52 12.76 7.73
C SER A 121 -17.39 12.50 8.96
N TYR A 122 -17.68 11.24 9.31
CA TYR A 122 -18.49 10.89 10.48
C TYR A 122 -17.91 11.42 11.79
N SER A 123 -16.59 11.30 12.02
CA SER A 123 -15.93 11.84 13.20
C SER A 123 -16.07 13.37 13.26
N THR A 124 -15.89 14.05 12.14
CA THR A 124 -16.08 15.51 12.03
C THR A 124 -17.52 15.91 12.32
N TYR A 125 -18.51 15.19 11.76
CA TYR A 125 -19.93 15.41 12.02
C TYR A 125 -20.30 15.21 13.49
N GLN A 126 -19.77 14.17 14.14
CA GLN A 126 -20.05 13.89 15.55
C GLN A 126 -19.46 14.98 16.47
N SER A 127 -18.25 15.48 16.17
CA SER A 127 -17.68 16.62 16.89
C SER A 127 -18.45 17.93 16.64
N LEU A 128 -19.01 18.13 15.44
CA LEU A 128 -19.83 19.32 15.14
C LEU A 128 -21.20 19.27 15.84
N HIS A 129 -21.80 18.08 15.94
CA HIS A 129 -23.07 17.87 16.65
C HIS A 129 -22.95 18.04 18.17
N LEU A 130 -21.78 17.72 18.75
CA LEU A 130 -21.47 17.96 20.16
C LEU A 130 -21.19 19.44 20.49
N LEU A 131 -20.98 20.29 19.47
CA LEU A 131 -20.72 21.72 19.60
C LEU A 131 -21.97 22.59 19.39
N GLN A 132 -23.12 22.01 19.06
CA GLN A 132 -24.38 22.76 19.06
C GLN A 132 -24.87 22.90 20.51
N PRO A 133 -25.06 24.13 21.02
CA PRO A 133 -25.61 24.32 22.36
C PRO A 133 -27.01 23.70 22.40
N VAL A 134 -27.23 22.86 23.40
CA VAL A 134 -28.57 22.39 23.77
C VAL A 134 -29.32 23.64 24.25
N GLU A 135 -30.31 24.10 23.46
CA GLU A 135 -31.26 25.14 23.89
C GLU A 135 -32.14 24.66 25.04
#